data_AF-A0AA38F6Y7-F1
#
_entry.id   AF-A0AA38F6Y7-F1
#
_cell.length_a   1.000
_cell.length_b   1.000
_cell.length_c   1.000
_cell.angle_alpha   90.00
_cell.angle_beta   90.00
_cell.angle_gamma   90.00
#
_symmetry.space_group_name_H-M   'P 1'
#
loop_
_entity.id
_entity.type
_entity.pdbx_description
1 polymer ?
#
loop_
_entity_poly.entity_id
_entity_poly.type
_entity_poly.pdbx_seq_one_letter_code
_entity_poly.pdbx_strand_id
1 'polypeptide(L)' 'CQRVKAEHMHPAGLLYPYSIPQYKWQVITMDFVQGLPMSRNKHDVIMVVVDKL' A
#
# COMPACT_ATOMS: atom_id res chain seq x y z
N CYS A 1 3.53 38.02 0.45
CA CYS A 1 2.77 36.90 1.07
C CYS A 1 2.74 35.59 0.26
N GLN A 2 3.56 35.40 -0.80
CA GLN A 2 3.59 34.14 -1.57
C GLN A 2 4.84 33.27 -1.32
N ARG A 3 5.89 33.81 -0.68
CA ARG A 3 7.18 33.12 -0.47
C ARG A 3 7.16 31.90 0.47
N VAL A 4 6.08 31.69 1.22
CA VAL A 4 5.95 30.59 2.23
C VAL A 4 4.77 29.67 1.91
N LYS A 5 4.11 29.85 0.76
CA LYS A 5 3.05 28.91 0.34
C LYS A 5 3.71 27.72 -0.34
N ALA A 6 3.46 26.52 0.19
CA ALA A 6 3.76 25.29 -0.55
C ALA A 6 3.03 25.33 -1.90
N GLU A 7 3.72 24.91 -2.97
CA GLU A 7 3.11 24.83 -4.29
C GLU A 7 1.88 23.91 -4.23
N HIS A 8 0.73 24.43 -4.67
CA HIS A 8 -0.50 23.66 -4.74
C HIS A 8 -0.42 22.83 -6.03
N MET A 9 0.14 21.63 -5.94
CA MET A 9 0.06 20.68 -7.06
C MET A 9 -1.39 20.28 -7.27
N HIS A 10 -1.78 20.08 -8.53
CA HIS A 10 -3.08 19.51 -8.82
C HIS A 10 -3.22 18.16 -8.09
N PRO A 11 -4.41 17.85 -7.53
CA PRO A 11 -4.62 16.59 -6.86
C PRO A 11 -4.24 15.43 -7.80
N ALA A 12 -3.60 14.41 -7.24
CA ALA A 12 -3.32 13.18 -7.98
C ALA A 12 -4.63 12.72 -8.64
N GLY A 13 -4.59 12.47 -9.95
CA GLY A 13 -5.76 12.06 -10.72
C GLY A 13 -6.35 10.74 -10.21
N LEU A 14 -7.42 10.28 -10.85
CA LEU A 14 -8.03 8.99 -10.52
C LEU A 14 -6.96 7.89 -10.56
N LEU A 15 -6.78 7.19 -9.43
CA LEU A 15 -5.99 5.97 -9.39
C LEU A 15 -6.61 4.99 -10.38
N TYR A 16 -5.87 4.60 -11.41
CA TYR A 16 -6.33 3.58 -12.35
C TYR A 16 -6.41 2.25 -11.58
N PRO A 17 -7.60 1.69 -11.33
CA PRO A 17 -7.67 0.37 -10.76
C PRO A 17 -7.12 -0.62 -11.79
N TYR A 18 -6.19 -1.47 -11.38
CA TYR A 18 -5.81 -2.63 -12.20
C TYR A 18 -7.07 -3.40 -12.58
N SER A 19 -7.13 -3.94 -13.80
CA SER A 19 -8.19 -4.87 -14.18
C SER A 19 -8.27 -6.04 -13.19
N ILE A 20 -9.47 -6.61 -13.02
CA ILE A 20 -9.62 -7.85 -12.26
C ILE A 20 -8.93 -8.96 -13.07
N PRO A 21 -8.02 -9.74 -12.47
CA PRO A 21 -7.43 -10.90 -13.14
C PRO A 21 -8.50 -11.91 -13.56
N GLN A 22 -8.16 -12.84 -14.46
CA GLN A 22 -9.05 -13.94 -14.87
C GLN A 22 -8.74 -15.25 -14.13
N TYR A 23 -7.51 -15.40 -13.66
CA TYR A 23 -7.03 -16.60 -12.99
C TYR A 23 -6.39 -16.27 -11.64
N LYS A 24 -6.49 -17.22 -10.71
CA LYS A 24 -5.88 -17.10 -9.37
C LYS A 24 -4.37 -16.90 -9.55
N TRP A 25 -3.77 -16.13 -8.66
CA TRP A 25 -2.33 -15.87 -8.63
C TRP A 25 -1.78 -15.02 -9.79
N GLN A 26 -2.63 -14.40 -10.62
CA GLN A 26 -2.17 -13.49 -11.68
C GLN A 26 -1.73 -12.13 -11.15
N VAL A 27 -2.37 -11.66 -10.09
CA VAL A 27 -2.06 -10.36 -9.46
C VAL A 27 -2.01 -10.59 -7.96
N ILE A 28 -0.79 -10.62 -7.44
CA ILE A 28 -0.51 -10.76 -6.02
C ILE A 28 0.08 -9.43 -5.54
N THR A 29 -0.48 -8.87 -4.47
CA THR A 29 0.11 -7.74 -3.77
C THR A 29 0.71 -8.21 -2.44
N MET A 30 1.78 -7.54 -2.02
CA MET A 30 2.48 -7.83 -0.77
C MET A 30 2.70 -6.54 0.00
N ASP A 31 2.50 -6.58 1.31
CA ASP A 31 2.74 -5.46 2.20
C ASP A 31 3.30 -5.94 3.55
N PHE A 32 3.86 -5.02 4.33
CA PHE A 32 4.38 -5.28 5.68
C PHE A 32 3.76 -4.31 6.68
N VAL A 33 3.03 -4.86 7.66
CA VAL A 33 2.57 -4.08 8.80
C VAL A 33 3.63 -4.16 9.88
N GLN A 34 4.27 -3.03 10.19
CA GLN A 34 5.37 -2.92 11.17
C GLN A 34 4.93 -2.13 12.42
N GLY A 35 5.75 -2.17 13.48
CA GLY A 35 5.50 -1.41 14.71
C GLY A 35 4.43 -2.04 15.63
N LEU A 36 4.19 -3.34 15.48
CA LEU A 36 3.26 -4.08 16.33
C LEU A 36 3.90 -4.45 17.68
N PRO A 37 3.10 -4.78 18.70
CA PRO A 37 3.65 -5.36 19.93
C PRO A 37 4.51 -6.58 19.62
N MET A 38 5.69 -6.65 20.22
CA MET A 38 6.64 -7.75 20.02
C MET A 38 6.00 -9.09 20.38
N SER A 39 6.05 -10.05 19.45
CA SER A 39 5.71 -11.44 19.73
C SER A 39 6.75 -12.09 20.66
N ARG A 40 6.42 -13.24 21.23
CA ARG A 40 7.35 -14.03 22.07
C ARG A 40 8.66 -14.35 21.35
N ASN A 41 8.60 -14.50 20.02
CA ASN A 41 9.76 -14.81 19.18
C ASN A 41 10.44 -13.55 18.62
N LYS A 42 10.14 -12.36 19.16
CA LYS A 42 10.76 -11.07 18.79
C LYS A 42 10.50 -10.63 17.34
N HIS A 43 9.28 -10.86 16.86
CA HIS A 43 8.78 -10.28 15.61
C HIS A 43 7.71 -9.22 15.93
N ASP A 44 7.77 -8.09 15.25
CA ASP A 44 6.82 -6.97 15.27
C ASP A 44 6.23 -6.67 13.88
N VAL A 45 6.49 -7.54 12.92
CA VAL A 45 6.08 -7.38 11.52
C VAL A 45 5.14 -8.50 11.10
N ILE A 46 4.07 -8.15 10.40
CA ILE A 46 3.22 -9.08 9.66
C ILE A 46 3.42 -8.86 8.17
N MET A 47 3.76 -9.93 7.44
CA MET A 47 3.75 -9.93 5.98
C MET A 47 2.34 -10.27 5.49
N VAL A 48 1.74 -9.37 4.74
CA VAL A 48 0.42 -9.52 4.14
C VAL A 48 0.61 -9.88 2.67
N VAL A 49 -0.07 -10.94 2.22
CA VAL A 49 -0.09 -11.36 0.82
C VAL A 49 -1.55 -11.48 0.38
N VAL A 50 -1.92 -10.79 -0.69
CA VAL A 50 -3.31 -10.75 -1.21
C VAL A 50 -3.30 -11.19 -2.66
N ASP A 51 -4.06 -12.24 -2.98
CA ASP A 51 -4.43 -12.56 -4.36
C ASP A 51 -5.68 -11.76 -4.74
N LYS A 52 -5.64 -11.08 -5.88
CA LYS A 52 -6.69 -10.14 -6.27
C LYS A 52 -7.90 -10.81 -6.96
N LEU A 53 -7.80 -12.08 -7.35
CA LEU A 53 -8.93 -12.79 -7.98
C LEU A 53 -10.02 -13.16 -6.98
#